data_AF-A0A935RVV3-F1
#
_entry.id   AF-A0A935RVV3-F1
#
_cell.length_a   1.000
_cell.length_b   1.000
_cell.length_c   1.000
_cell.angle_alpha   90.00
_cell.angle_beta   90.00
_cell.angle_gamma   90.00
#
_symmetry.space_group_name_H-M   'P 1'
#
loop_
_entity.id
_entity.type
_entity.pdbx_description
1 polymer ?
#
loop_
_entity_poly.entity_id
_entity_poly.type
_entity_poly.pdbx_seq_one_letter_code
_entity_poly.pdbx_strand_id
1 'polypeptide(L)'
;MVGQHPLRDKIIASICEMDMRMHDVFLPENGVFENAYKEVWLGKLGEFFKACKLKGDTSLSVRSSQCLEDLVCDCKLKVWVFEAPLTMNGIAISIMMDGDEITGIERCYANHLIGQDIINTGEMLAFEGFTVYDNEKIGFIDSLEFKQLRKKVKVFFADISNPKRNFVGPLWIKRKMSVYNHLFFDVLEEPYQFEYKDDMLKLYV
;
A
#
# COMPACT_ATOMS: atom_id res chain seq x y z
N MET A 1 11.64 23.07 19.34
CA MET A 1 12.45 21.84 19.35
C MET A 1 11.47 20.70 19.19
N VAL A 2 11.48 19.98 18.06
CA VAL A 2 10.56 18.86 17.84
C VAL A 2 10.97 17.77 18.82
N GLY A 3 10.09 17.43 19.77
CA GLY A 3 10.38 16.40 20.77
C GLY A 3 10.81 15.10 20.09
N GLN A 4 12.01 14.64 20.44
CA GLN A 4 12.40 13.26 20.20
C GLN A 4 11.36 12.39 20.91
N HIS A 5 10.85 11.40 20.18
CA HIS A 5 9.83 10.51 20.72
C HIS A 5 10.44 9.11 20.75
N PRO A 6 10.94 8.64 21.90
CA PRO A 6 11.77 7.44 21.97
C PRO A 6 11.09 6.20 21.38
N LEU A 7 9.77 6.11 21.48
CA LEU A 7 9.00 4.99 20.93
C LEU A 7 8.89 5.10 19.41
N ARG A 8 8.56 6.27 18.89
CA ARG A 8 8.53 6.53 17.44
C ARG A 8 9.88 6.24 16.78
N ASP A 9 10.97 6.67 17.41
CA ASP A 9 12.33 6.48 16.88
C ASP A 9 12.70 4.98 16.85
N LYS A 10 12.23 4.20 17.83
CA LYS A 10 12.36 2.73 17.84
C LYS A 10 11.55 2.06 16.72
N ILE A 11 10.32 2.52 16.45
CA ILE A 11 9.51 2.01 15.33
C ILE A 11 10.23 2.30 14.01
N ILE A 12 10.71 3.53 13.81
CA ILE A 12 11.42 3.91 12.59
C ILE A 12 12.64 3.02 12.40
N ALA A 13 13.45 2.83 13.45
CA ALA A 13 14.61 1.96 13.41
C ALA A 13 14.24 0.52 13.04
N SER A 14 13.17 -0.04 13.62
CA SER A 14 12.75 -1.41 13.29
C SER A 14 12.21 -1.54 11.86
N ILE A 15 11.60 -0.50 11.27
CA ILE A 15 11.21 -0.52 9.83
C ILE A 15 12.48 -0.51 8.97
N CYS A 16 13.43 0.37 9.30
CA CYS A 16 14.71 0.44 8.60
C CYS A 16 15.46 -0.90 8.61
N GLU A 17 15.44 -1.61 9.73
CA GLU A 17 16.06 -2.93 9.88
C GLU A 17 15.17 -4.08 9.38
N MET A 18 13.94 -3.79 8.95
CA MET A 18 12.95 -4.76 8.53
C MET A 18 12.73 -5.87 9.58
N ASP A 19 12.65 -5.50 10.86
CA ASP A 19 12.43 -6.42 12.00
C ASP A 19 10.95 -6.47 12.41
N MET A 20 10.23 -7.44 11.86
CA MET A 20 8.83 -7.68 12.16
C MET A 20 8.54 -7.99 13.64
N ARG A 21 9.49 -8.59 14.38
CA ARG A 21 9.25 -8.97 15.78
C ARG A 21 9.19 -7.74 16.67
N MET A 22 10.05 -6.75 16.39
CA MET A 22 10.04 -5.50 17.14
C MET A 22 8.78 -4.68 16.84
N HIS A 23 8.28 -4.73 15.60
CA HIS A 23 7.00 -4.11 15.26
C HIS A 23 5.83 -4.69 16.04
N ASP A 24 5.76 -6.01 16.17
CA ASP A 24 4.72 -6.65 16.98
C ASP A 24 4.77 -6.22 18.45
N VAL A 25 5.96 -5.98 19.00
CA VAL A 25 6.13 -5.49 20.38
C VAL A 25 5.76 -4.01 20.53
N PHE A 26 6.11 -3.16 19.56
CA PHE A 26 5.92 -1.71 19.70
C PHE A 26 4.50 -1.25 19.38
N LEU A 27 3.76 -1.96 18.54
CA LEU A 27 2.42 -1.56 18.13
C LEU A 27 1.35 -2.06 19.11
N PRO A 28 0.45 -1.19 19.60
CA PRO A 28 -0.62 -1.61 20.50
C PRO A 28 -1.68 -2.43 19.77
N GLU A 29 -2.34 -3.34 20.50
CA GLU A 29 -3.43 -4.18 19.97
C GLU A 29 -4.66 -3.36 19.52
N ASN A 30 -4.95 -2.27 20.23
CA ASN A 30 -6.13 -1.43 19.99
C ASN A 30 -5.84 -0.23 19.06
N GLY A 31 -4.65 -0.16 18.46
CA GLY A 31 -4.30 0.91 17.52
C GLY A 31 -5.03 0.77 16.18
N VAL A 32 -5.14 1.87 15.45
CA VAL A 32 -5.70 1.86 14.08
C VAL A 32 -4.55 1.95 13.07
N PHE A 33 -4.41 0.93 12.22
CA PHE A 33 -3.34 0.85 11.23
C PHE A 33 -3.96 0.85 9.84
N GLU A 34 -4.08 2.02 9.23
CA GLU A 34 -4.76 2.22 7.94
C GLU A 34 -6.20 1.70 7.89
N ASN A 35 -6.95 1.94 8.96
CA ASN A 35 -8.29 1.38 9.13
C ASN A 35 -8.31 -0.17 9.09
N ALA A 36 -7.19 -0.85 9.34
CA ALA A 36 -7.11 -2.30 9.48
C ALA A 36 -6.62 -2.72 10.88
N TYR A 37 -6.84 -3.99 11.21
CA TYR A 37 -6.30 -4.60 12.42
C TYR A 37 -4.77 -4.73 12.35
N LYS A 38 -4.11 -4.75 13.52
CA LYS A 38 -2.65 -4.86 13.65
C LYS A 38 -2.09 -6.03 12.85
N GLU A 39 -2.71 -7.20 12.91
CA GLU A 39 -2.22 -8.42 12.26
C GLU A 39 -2.23 -8.31 10.74
N VAL A 40 -3.26 -7.65 10.17
CA VAL A 40 -3.36 -7.39 8.74
C VAL A 40 -2.21 -6.47 8.32
N TRP A 41 -2.05 -5.35 9.02
CA TRP A 41 -1.00 -4.37 8.74
C TRP A 41 0.39 -4.99 8.82
N LEU A 42 0.69 -5.71 9.90
CA LEU A 42 1.96 -6.41 10.08
C LEU A 42 2.18 -7.49 9.00
N GLY A 43 1.13 -8.20 8.60
CA GLY A 43 1.19 -9.17 7.51
C GLY A 43 1.68 -8.53 6.21
N LYS A 44 1.07 -7.40 5.82
CA LYS A 44 1.43 -6.69 4.59
C LYS A 44 2.83 -6.07 4.66
N LEU A 45 3.19 -5.46 5.79
CA LEU A 45 4.54 -4.94 6.02
C LEU A 45 5.60 -6.05 5.91
N GLY A 46 5.29 -7.24 6.44
CA GLY A 46 6.14 -8.42 6.34
C GLY A 46 6.31 -8.92 4.90
N GLU A 47 5.25 -8.90 4.09
CA GLU A 47 5.31 -9.23 2.66
C GLU A 47 6.21 -8.26 1.90
N PHE A 48 6.09 -6.95 2.17
CA PHE A 48 6.97 -5.92 1.62
C PHE A 48 8.42 -6.16 2.00
N PHE A 49 8.73 -6.36 3.29
CA PHE A 49 10.09 -6.67 3.74
C PHE A 49 10.65 -7.92 3.08
N LYS A 50 9.83 -8.95 2.89
CA LYS A 50 10.25 -10.17 2.18
C LYS A 50 10.59 -9.87 0.72
N ALA A 51 9.77 -9.07 0.04
CA ALA A 51 10.03 -8.65 -1.34
C ALA A 51 11.35 -7.87 -1.45
N CYS A 52 11.60 -6.91 -0.55
CA CYS A 52 12.84 -6.16 -0.46
C CYS A 52 14.06 -7.09 -0.26
N LYS A 53 14.00 -7.97 0.74
CA LYS A 53 15.09 -8.91 1.04
C LYS A 53 15.38 -9.86 -0.13
N LEU A 54 14.36 -10.31 -0.86
CA LEU A 54 14.52 -11.14 -2.06
C LEU A 54 15.27 -10.43 -3.20
N LYS A 55 15.19 -9.10 -3.27
CA LYS A 55 15.91 -8.26 -4.23
C LYS A 55 17.30 -7.83 -3.75
N GLY A 56 17.65 -8.16 -2.51
CA GLY A 56 18.96 -7.88 -1.92
C GLY A 56 19.00 -6.67 -0.98
N ASP A 57 17.87 -5.99 -0.75
CA ASP A 57 17.82 -4.92 0.24
C ASP A 57 18.07 -5.51 1.64
N THR A 58 19.04 -4.94 2.36
CA THR A 58 19.40 -5.36 3.73
C THR A 58 18.86 -4.40 4.80
N SER A 59 18.57 -3.16 4.39
CA SER A 59 17.93 -2.13 5.21
C SER A 59 17.17 -1.16 4.31
N LEU A 60 16.24 -0.41 4.90
CA LEU A 60 15.54 0.70 4.25
C LEU A 60 16.14 2.02 4.70
N SER A 61 16.41 2.92 3.76
CA SER A 61 16.75 4.30 4.10
C SER A 61 15.50 5.05 4.53
N VAL A 62 15.64 6.02 5.45
CA VAL A 62 14.50 6.80 5.96
C VAL A 62 14.79 8.29 5.95
N ARG A 63 13.78 9.07 5.57
CA ARG A 63 13.77 10.53 5.71
C ARG A 63 12.40 11.01 6.21
N SER A 64 12.41 12.09 6.99
CA SER A 64 11.17 12.78 7.33
C SER A 64 10.80 13.78 6.25
N SER A 65 9.55 13.78 5.82
CA SER A 65 8.98 14.76 4.90
C SER A 65 7.69 15.33 5.52
N GLN A 66 7.20 16.43 4.95
CA GLN A 66 5.85 16.89 5.19
C GLN A 66 5.10 16.81 3.86
N CYS A 67 3.85 16.37 3.90
CA CYS A 67 2.97 16.46 2.75
C CYS A 67 2.97 17.89 2.21
N LEU A 68 3.39 18.09 0.97
CA LEU A 68 3.46 19.41 0.34
C LEU A 68 2.05 19.87 -0.03
N GLU A 69 1.72 21.12 0.28
CA GLU A 69 0.50 21.77 -0.22
C GLU A 69 0.52 21.74 -1.75
N ASP A 70 -0.66 21.57 -2.37
CA ASP A 70 -0.89 21.60 -3.83
C ASP A 70 -0.37 20.43 -4.69
N LEU A 71 0.18 19.37 -4.08
CA LEU A 71 0.57 18.12 -4.76
C LEU A 71 -0.32 16.95 -4.33
N VAL A 72 -1.50 16.85 -4.95
CA VAL A 72 -2.45 15.70 -4.95
C VAL A 72 -3.08 15.32 -3.60
N CYS A 73 -2.48 15.63 -2.45
CA CYS A 73 -3.05 15.39 -1.15
C CYS A 73 -2.74 16.57 -0.20
N ASP A 74 -3.77 17.11 0.47
CA ASP A 74 -3.67 18.24 1.41
C ASP A 74 -3.75 17.78 2.87
N CYS A 75 -3.24 16.58 3.19
CA CYS A 75 -3.32 16.07 4.56
C CYS A 75 -2.42 16.84 5.55
N LYS A 76 -1.44 17.59 5.04
CA LYS A 76 -0.42 18.36 5.81
C LYS A 76 0.32 17.53 6.86
N LEU A 77 0.24 16.20 6.78
CA LEU A 77 0.83 15.29 7.74
C LEU A 77 2.34 15.28 7.63
N LYS A 78 2.99 15.16 8.79
CA LYS A 78 4.39 14.78 8.88
C LYS A 78 4.50 13.28 8.66
N VAL A 79 5.41 12.89 7.77
CA VAL A 79 5.53 11.52 7.29
C VAL A 79 6.98 11.07 7.29
N TRP A 80 7.18 9.77 7.45
CA TRP A 80 8.45 9.08 7.32
C TRP A 80 8.41 8.26 6.04
N VAL A 81 9.37 8.55 5.17
CA VAL A 81 9.50 7.92 3.86
C VAL A 81 10.61 6.89 3.96
N PHE A 82 10.25 5.62 3.79
CA PHE A 82 11.15 4.48 3.79
C PHE A 82 11.39 4.01 2.36
N GLU A 83 12.64 3.93 1.95
CA GLU A 83 13.04 3.66 0.56
C GLU A 83 13.92 2.41 0.51
N ALA A 84 13.56 1.46 -0.37
CA ALA A 84 14.24 0.21 -0.68
C ALA A 84 14.98 0.35 -2.03
N PRO A 85 16.27 0.71 -2.03
CA PRO A 85 16.97 1.12 -3.26
C PRO A 85 17.02 0.04 -4.33
N LEU A 86 17.24 -1.23 -3.97
CA LEU A 86 17.42 -2.31 -4.95
C LEU A 86 16.08 -2.78 -5.54
N THR A 87 15.00 -2.71 -4.76
CA THR A 87 13.65 -2.99 -5.24
C THR A 87 13.06 -1.81 -6.01
N MET A 88 13.68 -0.62 -5.92
CA MET A 88 13.12 0.64 -6.40
C MET A 88 11.70 0.91 -5.86
N ASN A 89 11.46 0.55 -4.60
CA ASN A 89 10.15 0.65 -3.96
C ASN A 89 10.27 1.40 -2.63
N GLY A 90 9.15 1.88 -2.09
CA GLY A 90 9.12 2.59 -0.84
C GLY A 90 7.74 2.69 -0.22
N ILE A 91 7.69 3.10 1.04
CA ILE A 91 6.45 3.37 1.76
C ILE A 91 6.58 4.66 2.55
N ALA A 92 5.56 5.52 2.46
CA ALA A 92 5.47 6.73 3.25
C ALA A 92 4.35 6.59 4.28
N ILE A 93 4.68 6.71 5.57
CA ILE A 93 3.72 6.58 6.67
C ILE A 93 3.75 7.79 7.59
N SER A 94 2.61 8.13 8.18
CA SER A 94 2.48 8.98 9.35
C SER A 94 2.26 8.10 10.58
N ILE A 95 2.98 8.39 11.67
CA ILE A 95 2.84 7.72 12.96
C ILE A 95 2.07 8.68 13.87
N MET A 96 0.86 8.28 14.23
CA MET A 96 -0.03 9.04 15.10
C MET A 96 0.30 8.75 16.56
N MET A 97 0.44 9.84 17.32
CA MET A 97 0.90 9.83 18.71
C MET A 97 -0.11 10.61 19.57
N ASP A 98 -0.53 10.05 20.70
CA ASP A 98 -1.19 10.77 21.78
C ASP A 98 -0.27 10.76 23.01
N GLY A 99 0.38 11.90 23.27
CA GLY A 99 1.47 11.97 24.25
C GLY A 99 2.61 10.99 23.92
N ASP A 100 2.77 9.98 24.77
CA ASP A 100 3.79 8.93 24.62
C ASP A 100 3.30 7.62 24.01
N GLU A 101 2.02 7.56 23.65
CA GLU A 101 1.37 6.37 23.13
C GLU A 101 1.12 6.48 21.62
N ILE A 102 1.37 5.38 20.90
CA ILE A 102 1.00 5.28 19.49
C ILE A 102 -0.50 5.02 19.44
N THR A 103 -1.22 5.80 18.66
CA THR A 103 -2.65 5.57 18.42
C THR A 103 -2.92 4.94 17.06
N GLY A 104 -1.97 5.08 16.12
CA GLY A 104 -2.07 4.43 14.82
C GLY A 104 -0.98 4.79 13.83
N ILE A 105 -1.09 4.19 12.65
CA ILE A 105 -0.20 4.44 11.51
C ILE A 105 -1.06 4.57 10.25
N GLU A 106 -0.77 5.57 9.43
CA GLU A 106 -1.49 5.82 8.18
C GLU A 106 -0.52 6.06 7.02
N ARG A 107 -0.74 5.46 5.85
CA ARG A 107 0.00 5.81 4.63
C ARG A 107 -0.33 7.23 4.16
N CYS A 108 0.67 7.88 3.58
CA CYS A 108 0.50 9.15 2.87
C CYS A 108 0.87 9.00 1.40
N TYR A 109 -0.12 9.21 0.53
CA TYR A 109 0.02 9.05 -0.92
C TYR A 109 0.61 10.30 -1.62
N ALA A 110 0.77 11.43 -0.92
CA ALA A 110 1.32 12.66 -1.52
C ALA A 110 2.78 12.52 -1.97
N ASN A 111 3.56 11.63 -1.34
CA ASN A 111 4.95 11.41 -1.73
C ASN A 111 5.10 10.61 -3.04
N HIS A 112 4.01 10.11 -3.62
CA HIS A 112 4.04 9.41 -4.91
C HIS A 112 4.49 10.32 -6.07
N LEU A 113 4.46 11.65 -5.88
CA LEU A 113 4.67 12.63 -6.95
C LEU A 113 5.73 13.69 -6.63
N ILE A 114 6.59 13.48 -5.62
CA ILE A 114 7.85 14.26 -5.52
C ILE A 114 8.75 13.80 -6.68
N GLY A 115 8.46 14.33 -7.85
CA GLY A 115 8.95 13.85 -9.12
C GLY A 115 8.44 14.65 -10.31
N GLN A 116 8.15 15.95 -10.14
CA GLN A 116 8.03 16.85 -11.29
C GLN A 116 9.39 17.45 -11.69
N ASP A 117 10.39 17.49 -10.80
CA ASP A 117 11.77 17.87 -11.13
C ASP A 117 12.78 16.70 -11.11
N ILE A 118 12.34 15.47 -10.81
CA ILE A 118 13.19 14.25 -10.80
C ILE A 118 13.17 13.54 -12.18
N ILE A 119 12.54 14.16 -13.20
CA ILE A 119 12.60 13.67 -14.59
C ILE A 119 14.04 13.62 -15.14
N ASN A 120 15.01 14.23 -14.43
CA ASN A 120 16.43 14.21 -14.79
C ASN A 120 17.31 13.12 -14.14
N THR A 121 16.80 12.22 -13.28
CA THR A 121 17.66 11.20 -12.63
C THR A 121 17.32 9.73 -12.90
N GLY A 122 16.36 9.42 -13.78
CA GLY A 122 16.25 8.09 -14.38
C GLY A 122 15.82 6.92 -13.47
N GLU A 123 15.43 7.15 -12.21
CA GLU A 123 14.98 6.09 -11.30
C GLU A 123 13.76 6.56 -10.50
N MET A 124 12.55 6.28 -11.00
CA MET A 124 11.32 6.46 -10.21
C MET A 124 11.24 5.35 -9.17
N LEU A 125 11.31 5.69 -7.88
CA LEU A 125 10.89 4.79 -6.80
C LEU A 125 9.35 4.71 -6.83
N ALA A 126 8.80 3.51 -6.94
CA ALA A 126 7.37 3.32 -6.69
C ALA A 126 7.13 3.46 -5.18
N PHE A 127 6.27 4.37 -4.74
CA PHE A 127 5.92 4.52 -3.31
C PHE A 127 4.73 3.65 -2.89
N GLU A 128 4.66 2.43 -3.44
CA GLU A 128 3.58 1.46 -3.19
C GLU A 128 4.15 0.17 -2.59
N GLY A 129 4.69 0.27 -1.37
CA GLY A 129 5.25 -0.88 -0.68
C GLY A 129 4.27 -2.06 -0.55
N PHE A 130 3.00 -1.79 -0.25
CA PHE A 130 1.92 -2.79 -0.17
C PHE A 130 0.54 -2.12 -0.03
N THR A 131 -0.54 -2.91 -0.19
CA THR A 131 -1.94 -2.45 -0.11
C THR A 131 -2.76 -3.24 0.91
N VAL A 132 -3.49 -2.52 1.76
CA VAL A 132 -4.60 -3.05 2.58
C VAL A 132 -5.89 -2.96 1.74
N TYR A 133 -6.48 -4.12 1.45
CA TYR A 133 -7.71 -4.22 0.66
C TYR A 133 -8.95 -3.93 1.51
N ASP A 134 -10.06 -3.54 0.85
CA ASP A 134 -11.28 -3.16 1.57
C ASP A 134 -11.83 -4.28 2.47
N ASN A 135 -11.70 -5.54 2.05
CA ASN A 135 -12.12 -6.69 2.84
C ASN A 135 -11.22 -6.99 4.04
N GLU A 136 -10.12 -6.28 4.17
CA GLU A 136 -9.17 -6.38 5.27
C GLU A 136 -9.32 -5.20 6.26
N LYS A 137 -10.13 -4.17 5.91
CA LYS A 137 -10.41 -3.02 6.76
C LYS A 137 -11.41 -3.36 7.89
N ILE A 138 -11.22 -2.73 9.04
CA ILE A 138 -12.10 -2.79 10.20
C ILE A 138 -13.52 -2.37 9.80
N GLY A 139 -14.51 -3.11 10.26
CA GLY A 139 -15.92 -2.82 10.00
C GLY A 139 -16.41 -3.21 8.60
N PHE A 140 -15.57 -3.83 7.76
CA PHE A 140 -16.02 -4.35 6.48
C PHE A 140 -17.07 -5.46 6.64
N ILE A 141 -18.25 -5.24 6.05
CA ILE A 141 -19.32 -6.23 6.00
C ILE A 141 -19.43 -6.75 4.57
N ASP A 142 -19.12 -8.03 4.42
CA ASP A 142 -19.12 -8.72 3.14
C ASP A 142 -20.54 -9.01 2.64
N SER A 143 -21.08 -8.08 1.84
CA SER A 143 -22.41 -8.20 1.25
C SER A 143 -22.53 -9.41 0.32
N LEU A 144 -23.76 -9.89 0.11
CA LEU A 144 -24.01 -11.00 -0.82
C LEU A 144 -23.55 -10.65 -2.24
N GLU A 145 -23.75 -9.40 -2.67
CA GLU A 145 -23.31 -8.90 -3.97
C GLU A 145 -21.79 -8.92 -4.07
N PHE A 146 -21.08 -8.48 -3.03
CA PHE A 146 -19.63 -8.49 -2.98
C PHE A 146 -19.05 -9.92 -3.06
N LYS A 147 -19.64 -10.88 -2.33
CA LYS A 147 -19.29 -12.31 -2.43
C LYS A 147 -19.47 -12.87 -3.85
N GLN A 148 -20.63 -12.64 -4.46
CA GLN A 148 -20.93 -13.12 -5.81
C GLN A 148 -19.99 -12.51 -6.84
N LEU A 149 -19.67 -11.23 -6.66
CA LEU A 149 -18.79 -10.49 -7.53
C LEU A 149 -17.34 -10.97 -7.43
N ARG A 150 -16.79 -11.16 -6.22
CA ARG A 150 -15.48 -11.81 -6.00
C ARG A 150 -15.38 -13.16 -6.70
N LYS A 151 -16.42 -13.98 -6.58
CA LYS A 151 -16.49 -15.27 -7.28
C LYS A 151 -16.39 -15.11 -8.79
N LYS A 152 -17.09 -14.14 -9.38
CA LYS A 152 -17.04 -13.86 -10.84
C LYS A 152 -15.66 -13.40 -11.29
N VAL A 153 -15.02 -12.51 -10.53
CA VAL A 153 -13.67 -12.01 -10.84
C VAL A 153 -12.65 -13.14 -10.75
N LYS A 154 -12.70 -13.97 -9.70
CA LYS A 154 -11.82 -15.13 -9.57
C LYS A 154 -11.97 -16.14 -10.71
N VAL A 155 -13.20 -16.41 -11.15
CA VAL A 155 -13.47 -17.26 -12.31
C VAL A 155 -12.91 -16.62 -13.59
N PHE A 156 -13.07 -15.31 -13.77
CA PHE A 156 -12.52 -14.59 -14.91
C PHE A 156 -10.98 -14.70 -14.97
N PHE A 157 -10.29 -14.49 -13.85
CA PHE A 157 -8.83 -14.68 -13.78
C PHE A 157 -8.40 -16.09 -14.10
N ALA A 158 -9.03 -17.10 -13.49
CA ALA A 158 -8.70 -18.49 -13.78
C ALA A 158 -8.89 -18.83 -15.28
N ASP A 159 -9.89 -18.22 -15.92
CA ASP A 159 -10.16 -18.39 -17.34
C ASP A 159 -9.15 -17.65 -18.23
N ILE A 160 -8.80 -16.39 -17.95
CA ILE A 160 -7.84 -15.63 -18.78
C ILE A 160 -6.39 -16.09 -18.61
N SER A 161 -6.02 -16.58 -17.44
CA SER A 161 -4.68 -17.13 -17.16
C SER A 161 -4.53 -18.57 -17.66
N ASN A 162 -5.58 -19.17 -18.22
CA ASN A 162 -5.56 -20.53 -18.73
C ASN A 162 -4.78 -20.63 -20.06
N PRO A 163 -3.63 -21.34 -20.10
CA PRO A 163 -2.81 -21.45 -21.31
C PRO A 163 -3.49 -22.25 -22.44
N LYS A 164 -4.56 -23.01 -22.15
CA LYS A 164 -5.34 -23.75 -23.16
C LYS A 164 -6.44 -22.91 -23.81
N ARG A 165 -6.63 -21.67 -23.37
CA ARG A 165 -7.68 -20.80 -23.90
C ARG A 165 -7.28 -20.28 -25.28
N ASN A 166 -8.22 -20.31 -26.23
CA ASN A 166 -8.06 -19.58 -27.48
C ASN A 166 -7.98 -18.10 -27.18
N PHE A 167 -6.88 -17.46 -27.57
CA PHE A 167 -6.59 -16.05 -27.30
C PHE A 167 -7.75 -15.16 -27.74
N VAL A 168 -8.48 -14.62 -26.77
CA VAL A 168 -9.47 -13.56 -26.96
C VAL A 168 -8.69 -12.26 -26.92
N GLY A 169 -8.49 -11.65 -28.09
CA GLY A 169 -7.54 -10.55 -28.27
C GLY A 169 -7.72 -9.37 -27.31
N PRO A 170 -6.71 -8.47 -27.24
CA PRO A 170 -6.58 -7.45 -26.19
C PRO A 170 -7.81 -6.55 -26.03
N LEU A 171 -8.52 -6.26 -27.12
CA LEU A 171 -9.74 -5.45 -27.11
C LEU A 171 -10.89 -6.07 -26.29
N TRP A 172 -11.03 -7.39 -26.34
CA TRP A 172 -12.08 -8.09 -25.59
C TRP A 172 -11.77 -8.10 -24.10
N ILE A 173 -10.50 -8.36 -23.76
CA ILE A 173 -10.00 -8.27 -22.39
C ILE A 173 -10.25 -6.86 -21.87
N LYS A 174 -9.81 -5.82 -22.59
CA LYS A 174 -10.03 -4.42 -22.22
C LYS A 174 -11.50 -4.07 -21.99
N ARG A 175 -12.44 -4.59 -22.81
CA ARG A 175 -13.88 -4.37 -22.62
C ARG A 175 -14.42 -5.06 -21.36
N LYS A 176 -14.04 -6.31 -21.10
CA LYS A 176 -14.46 -7.02 -19.88
C LYS A 176 -13.88 -6.38 -18.63
N MET A 177 -12.63 -5.94 -18.73
CA MET A 177 -11.92 -5.22 -17.68
C MET A 177 -12.50 -3.84 -17.43
N SER A 178 -12.93 -3.11 -18.46
CA SER A 178 -13.62 -1.82 -18.30
C SER A 178 -14.93 -1.97 -17.53
N VAL A 179 -15.70 -3.04 -17.74
CA VAL A 179 -16.91 -3.32 -16.96
C VAL A 179 -16.59 -3.56 -15.49
N TYR A 180 -15.54 -4.33 -15.20
CA TYR A 180 -15.08 -4.50 -13.83
C TYR A 180 -14.55 -3.19 -13.25
N ASN A 181 -13.70 -2.46 -13.96
CA ASN A 181 -13.17 -1.18 -13.52
C ASN A 181 -14.27 -0.18 -13.21
N HIS A 182 -15.32 -0.09 -14.02
CA HIS A 182 -16.44 0.79 -13.74
C HIS A 182 -17.21 0.38 -12.47
N LEU A 183 -17.31 -0.93 -12.22
CA LEU A 183 -17.92 -1.48 -11.00
C LEU A 183 -17.04 -1.32 -9.75
N PHE A 184 -15.73 -1.08 -9.88
CA PHE A 184 -14.77 -1.13 -8.77
C PHE A 184 -13.94 0.15 -8.54
N PHE A 185 -13.71 0.98 -9.56
CA PHE A 185 -12.73 2.08 -9.53
C PHE A 185 -13.28 3.43 -9.96
N ASP A 186 -14.45 3.51 -10.61
CA ASP A 186 -15.05 4.79 -11.08
C ASP A 186 -15.88 5.53 -10.02
N VAL A 187 -15.68 5.24 -8.73
CA VAL A 187 -16.14 6.15 -7.68
C VAL A 187 -15.01 7.12 -7.41
N LEU A 188 -15.13 8.33 -7.97
CA LEU A 188 -14.19 9.47 -7.88
C LEU A 188 -14.12 10.12 -6.47
N GLU A 189 -14.09 9.32 -5.42
CA GLU A 189 -13.64 9.69 -4.08
C GLU A 189 -12.71 8.55 -3.62
N GLU A 190 -11.42 8.80 -3.38
CA GLU A 190 -10.42 7.75 -3.06
C GLU A 190 -10.84 6.82 -1.88
N PRO A 191 -10.33 5.57 -1.79
CA PRO A 191 -10.11 4.58 -2.83
C PRO A 191 -10.75 3.23 -2.41
N TYR A 192 -11.78 2.78 -3.11
CA TYR A 192 -12.14 1.36 -3.05
C TYR A 192 -11.03 0.56 -3.74
N GLN A 193 -10.26 -0.22 -2.97
CA GLN A 193 -9.15 -1.03 -3.48
C GLN A 193 -9.46 -2.51 -3.27
N PHE A 194 -9.91 -3.11 -4.36
CA PHE A 194 -10.30 -4.51 -4.43
C PHE A 194 -9.07 -5.43 -4.51
N GLU A 195 -9.14 -6.62 -3.89
CA GLU A 195 -8.04 -7.59 -3.79
C GLU A 195 -7.39 -7.99 -5.13
N TYR A 196 -8.12 -7.86 -6.24
CA TYR A 196 -7.62 -8.20 -7.57
C TYR A 196 -7.19 -7.00 -8.42
N LYS A 197 -7.13 -5.78 -7.86
CA LYS A 197 -6.79 -4.55 -8.60
C LYS A 197 -5.46 -4.67 -9.36
N ASP A 198 -4.41 -5.11 -8.70
CA ASP A 198 -3.06 -5.11 -9.29
C ASP A 198 -2.94 -6.19 -10.38
N ASP A 199 -3.53 -7.37 -10.14
CA ASP A 199 -3.61 -8.42 -11.16
C ASP A 199 -4.47 -7.99 -12.35
N MET A 200 -5.48 -7.15 -12.11
CA MET A 200 -6.31 -6.58 -13.17
C MET A 200 -5.51 -5.57 -14.01
N LEU A 201 -4.67 -4.75 -13.37
CA LEU A 201 -3.82 -3.77 -14.03
C LEU A 201 -2.72 -4.42 -14.90
N LYS A 202 -2.16 -5.56 -14.48
CA LYS A 202 -1.17 -6.32 -15.28
C LYS A 202 -1.69 -6.79 -16.64
N LEU A 203 -3.01 -6.84 -16.83
CA LEU A 203 -3.63 -7.22 -18.11
C LEU A 203 -3.77 -6.06 -19.09
N TYR A 204 -3.58 -4.83 -18.62
CA TYR A 204 -3.66 -3.61 -19.44
C TYR A 204 -2.33 -3.26 -20.11
N VAL A 205 -1.22 -3.73 -19.56
CA VAL A 205 0.17 -3.50 -20.02
C VAL A 205 0.62 -4.64 -20.92
#